data_AF-A0A085U756-F1
#
_entry.id   AF-A0A085U756-F1
#
_cell.length_a   1.000
_cell.length_b   1.000
_cell.length_c   1.000
_cell.angle_alpha   90.00
_cell.angle_beta   90.00
_cell.angle_gamma   90.00
#
_symmetry.space_group_name_H-M   'P 1'
#
loop_
_entity.id
_entity.type
_entity.pdbx_description
1 polymer ?
#
loop_
_entity_poly.entity_id
_entity_poly.type
_entity_poly.pdbx_seq_one_letter_code
_entity_poly.pdbx_strand_id
1 'polypeptide(L)'
;MNNVYIRSVEPADYLALQPLYAHPKVYRDTLQLPLPTQDIWAKKIANTAAIALYKKFGFETEGTGKRFAFRDGQYVDIAYMARVIEPK
;
A
#
# COMPACT_ATOMS: atom_id res chain seq x y z
N MET A 1 3.74 -11.27 -29.81
CA MET A 1 4.23 -10.90 -28.47
C MET A 1 3.25 -9.92 -27.88
N ASN A 2 2.51 -10.29 -26.83
CA ASN A 2 1.61 -9.35 -26.17
C ASN A 2 2.45 -8.33 -25.40
N ASN A 3 2.12 -7.05 -25.54
CA ASN A 3 2.74 -5.98 -24.77
C ASN A 3 2.36 -6.18 -23.29
N VAL A 4 3.31 -6.58 -22.45
CA VAL A 4 3.12 -6.64 -21.00
C VAL A 4 3.44 -5.26 -20.44
N TYR A 5 2.42 -4.58 -19.90
CA TYR A 5 2.59 -3.29 -19.24
C TYR A 5 2.81 -3.52 -17.74
N ILE A 6 3.98 -3.16 -17.22
CA ILE A 6 4.32 -3.28 -15.80
C ILE A 6 4.07 -1.94 -15.13
N ARG A 7 3.19 -1.93 -14.11
CA ARG A 7 2.89 -0.75 -13.28
C ARG A 7 2.88 -1.11 -11.79
N SER A 8 2.82 -0.07 -10.93
CA SER A 8 2.60 -0.26 -9.50
C SER A 8 1.22 -0.86 -9.23
N VAL A 9 1.09 -1.53 -8.08
CA VAL A 9 -0.19 -2.04 -7.59
C VAL A 9 -1.15 -0.89 -7.27
N GLU A 10 -2.37 -1.00 -7.77
CA GLU A 10 -3.50 -0.13 -7.47
C GLU A 10 -4.42 -0.78 -6.45
N PRO A 11 -5.22 0.00 -5.68
CA PRO A 11 -6.17 -0.56 -4.74
C PRO A 11 -7.07 -1.63 -5.36
N ALA A 12 -7.59 -1.40 -6.58
CA ALA A 12 -8.48 -2.33 -7.26
C ALA A 12 -7.84 -3.69 -7.63
N ASP A 13 -6.51 -3.78 -7.67
CA ASP A 13 -5.80 -5.03 -8.00
C ASP A 13 -5.94 -6.08 -6.89
N TYR A 14 -6.51 -5.75 -5.73
CA TYR A 14 -6.75 -6.69 -4.63
C TYR A 14 -7.50 -7.95 -5.08
N LEU A 15 -8.41 -7.82 -6.06
CA LEU A 15 -9.20 -8.93 -6.62
C LEU A 15 -8.33 -9.96 -7.32
N ALA A 16 -7.28 -9.52 -8.03
CA ALA A 16 -6.36 -10.40 -8.74
C ALA A 16 -5.24 -10.91 -7.83
N LEU A 17 -4.83 -10.11 -6.84
CA LEU A 17 -3.78 -10.50 -5.90
C LEU A 17 -4.25 -11.53 -4.87
N GLN A 18 -5.47 -11.41 -4.35
CA GLN A 18 -5.95 -12.33 -3.31
C GLN A 18 -5.90 -13.81 -3.75
N PRO A 19 -6.36 -14.20 -4.95
CA PRO A 19 -6.26 -15.58 -5.44
C PRO A 19 -4.82 -16.04 -5.68
N LEU A 20 -3.95 -15.16 -6.18
CA LEU A 20 -2.53 -15.45 -6.40
C LEU A 20 -1.84 -15.81 -5.09
N TYR A 21 -2.09 -15.02 -4.05
CA TYR A 21 -1.52 -15.25 -2.72
C TYR A 21 -2.22 -16.37 -1.93
N ALA A 22 -3.45 -16.75 -2.31
CA ALA A 22 -4.12 -17.93 -1.77
C ALA A 22 -3.61 -19.24 -2.39
N HIS A 23 -2.82 -19.18 -3.46
CA HIS A 23 -2.34 -20.38 -4.15
C HIS A 23 -1.41 -21.21 -3.23
N PRO A 24 -1.60 -22.54 -3.10
CA PRO A 24 -0.86 -23.38 -2.15
C PRO A 24 0.67 -23.33 -2.26
N LYS A 25 1.18 -23.17 -3.49
CA LYS A 25 2.63 -23.04 -3.74
C LYS A 25 3.19 -21.66 -3.38
N VAL A 26 2.35 -20.64 -3.22
CA VAL A 26 2.76 -19.27 -2.93
C VAL A 26 2.69 -19.04 -1.43
N TYR A 27 1.54 -19.30 -0.79
CA TYR A 27 1.36 -18.94 0.61
C TYR A 27 2.34 -19.67 1.53
N ARG A 28 2.70 -20.93 1.23
CA ARG A 28 3.64 -21.74 2.03
C ARG A 28 5.02 -21.10 2.19
N ASP A 29 5.42 -20.30 1.20
CA ASP A 29 6.74 -19.67 1.11
C ASP A 29 6.67 -18.17 1.50
N THR A 30 5.52 -17.71 2.00
CA THR A 30 5.31 -16.35 2.49
C THR A 30 4.91 -16.38 3.98
N LEU A 31 5.39 -15.42 4.78
CA LEU A 31 4.98 -15.25 6.20
C LEU A 31 3.54 -14.70 6.34
N GLN A 32 2.66 -14.93 5.36
CA GLN A 32 1.30 -14.38 5.33
C GLN A 32 0.30 -15.36 5.94
N LEU A 33 -0.78 -14.81 6.54
CA LEU A 33 -1.92 -15.61 6.99
C LEU A 33 -2.57 -16.32 5.79
N PRO A 34 -2.95 -17.60 5.93
CA PRO A 34 -3.66 -18.32 4.87
C PRO A 34 -5.07 -17.75 4.68
N LEU A 35 -5.51 -17.72 3.41
CA LEU A 35 -6.89 -17.41 3.01
C LEU A 35 -7.47 -16.08 3.54
N PRO A 36 -6.74 -14.95 3.46
CA PRO A 36 -7.29 -13.66 3.87
C PRO A 36 -8.48 -13.27 2.99
N THR A 37 -9.49 -12.63 3.59
CA THR A 37 -10.64 -12.09 2.87
C THR A 37 -10.21 -10.96 1.93
N GLN A 38 -11.05 -10.67 0.93
CA GLN A 38 -10.80 -9.60 -0.02
C GLN A 38 -10.63 -8.23 0.67
N ASP A 39 -11.40 -7.96 1.72
CA ASP A 39 -11.32 -6.71 2.50
C ASP A 39 -9.96 -6.51 3.17
N ILE A 40 -9.30 -7.59 3.60
CA ILE A 40 -7.96 -7.52 4.20
C ILE A 40 -6.95 -7.10 3.13
N TRP A 41 -7.05 -7.65 1.92
CA TRP A 41 -6.17 -7.28 0.82
C TRP A 41 -6.43 -5.85 0.33
N ALA A 42 -7.69 -5.44 0.23
CA ALA A 42 -8.06 -4.06 -0.10
C ALA A 42 -7.45 -3.06 0.90
N LYS A 43 -7.54 -3.36 2.21
CA LYS A 43 -6.91 -2.54 3.26
C LYS A 43 -5.39 -2.54 3.18
N LYS A 44 -4.77 -3.69 2.90
CA LYS A 44 -3.31 -3.84 2.83
C LYS A 44 -2.70 -3.05 1.68
N ILE A 45 -3.39 -2.96 0.55
CA ILE A 45 -2.94 -2.23 -0.65
C ILE A 45 -3.28 -0.74 -0.56
N ALA A 46 -4.28 -0.36 0.26
CA ALA A 46 -4.64 1.03 0.45
C ALA A 46 -3.52 1.85 1.14
N ASN A 47 -3.29 3.08 0.65
CA ASN A 47 -2.30 4.01 1.21
C ASN A 47 -2.61 4.40 2.68
N THR A 48 -3.85 4.22 3.12
CA THR A 48 -4.24 4.42 4.53
C THR A 48 -3.48 3.49 5.49
N ALA A 49 -3.04 2.31 5.04
CA ALA A 49 -2.21 1.41 5.83
C ALA A 49 -0.82 2.00 6.12
N ALA A 50 -0.21 2.69 5.16
CA ALA A 50 1.09 3.34 5.34
C ALA A 50 1.00 4.49 6.34
N ILE A 51 -0.02 5.36 6.22
CA ILE A 51 -0.25 6.46 7.17
C ILE A 51 -0.47 5.92 8.59
N ALA A 52 -1.29 4.87 8.75
CA ALA A 52 -1.53 4.26 10.05
C ALA A 52 -0.25 3.65 10.66
N LEU A 53 0.60 3.03 9.83
CA LEU A 53 1.89 2.49 10.25
C LEU A 53 2.81 3.59 10.78
N TYR A 54 2.96 4.69 10.03
CA TYR A 54 3.82 5.80 10.45
C TYR A 54 3.31 6.46 11.74
N LYS A 55 1.99 6.66 11.87
CA LYS A 55 1.39 7.15 13.13
C LYS A 55 1.71 6.24 14.31
N LYS A 56 1.63 4.91 14.14
CA LYS A 56 1.98 3.94 15.19
C LYS A 56 3.43 4.08 15.67
N PHE A 57 4.34 4.51 14.80
CA PHE A 57 5.75 4.74 15.14
C PHE A 57 6.06 6.19 15.57
N GLY A 58 5.04 7.00 15.84
CA GLY A 58 5.16 8.35 16.37
C GLY A 58 5.44 9.42 15.31
N PHE A 59 5.15 9.15 14.04
CA PHE A 59 5.16 10.20 13.02
C PHE A 59 3.84 10.97 13.04
N GLU A 60 3.93 12.28 12.88
CA GLU A 60 2.78 13.19 12.79
C GLU A 60 2.67 13.78 11.39
N THR A 61 1.45 14.12 10.97
CA THR A 61 1.22 14.77 9.68
C THR A 61 1.52 16.26 9.80
N GLU A 62 2.49 16.74 9.01
CA GLU A 62 2.87 18.16 8.97
C GLU A 62 2.04 18.94 7.95
N GLY A 63 1.57 18.25 6.90
CA GLY A 63 0.73 18.87 5.87
C GLY A 63 0.40 17.92 4.73
N THR A 64 -0.46 18.39 3.83
CA THR A 64 -0.86 17.66 2.63
C THR A 64 -0.52 18.48 1.39
N GLY A 65 0.35 17.94 0.54
CA GLY A 65 0.62 18.49 -0.78
C GLY A 65 -0.52 18.14 -1.72
N LYS A 66 -1.42 19.09 -2.00
CA LYS A 66 -2.55 18.86 -2.90
C LYS A 66 -2.08 18.73 -4.34
N ARG A 67 -2.56 17.70 -5.05
CA ARG A 67 -2.25 17.42 -6.47
C ARG A 67 -0.75 17.44 -6.75
N PHE A 68 0.05 16.98 -5.79
CA PHE A 68 1.50 17.14 -5.83
C PHE A 68 2.17 16.14 -6.78
N ALA A 69 1.72 14.89 -6.79
CA ALA A 69 2.30 13.84 -7.61
C ALA A 69 1.36 13.45 -8.75
N PHE A 70 1.93 13.15 -9.92
CA PHE A 70 1.18 12.58 -11.04
C PHE A 70 1.39 11.06 -11.09
N ARG A 71 0.33 10.27 -10.98
CA ARG A 71 0.34 8.81 -11.02
C ARG A 71 -0.91 8.31 -11.74
N ASP A 72 -0.75 7.30 -12.59
CA ASP A 72 -1.85 6.63 -13.30
C ASP A 72 -2.80 7.61 -14.03
N GLY A 73 -2.23 8.64 -14.65
CA GLY A 73 -2.98 9.64 -15.40
C GLY A 73 -3.67 10.72 -14.56
N GLN A 74 -3.48 10.71 -13.24
CA GLN A 74 -4.15 11.63 -12.31
C GLN A 74 -3.17 12.32 -11.36
N TYR A 75 -3.52 13.54 -10.95
CA TYR A 75 -2.83 14.20 -9.86
C TYR A 75 -3.37 13.70 -8.52
N VAL A 76 -2.47 13.26 -7.64
CA VAL A 76 -2.80 12.73 -6.32
C VAL A 76 -2.20 13.59 -5.22
N ASP A 77 -2.89 13.64 -4.10
CA ASP A 77 -2.43 14.30 -2.89
C ASP A 77 -1.37 13.43 -2.18
N ILE A 78 -0.41 14.07 -1.52
CA ILE A 78 0.57 13.37 -0.67
C ILE A 78 0.53 13.92 0.75
N ALA A 79 0.71 13.05 1.74
CA ALA A 79 0.86 13.45 3.13
C ALA A 79 2.35 13.58 3.47
N TYR A 80 2.76 14.74 3.96
CA TYR A 80 4.07 14.94 4.58
C TYR A 80 3.98 14.53 6.04
N MET A 81 4.84 13.61 6.45
CA MET A 81 4.87 13.09 7.82
C MET A 81 6.29 13.10 8.34
N ALA A 82 6.47 13.55 9.57
CA ALA A 82 7.76 13.58 10.23
C ALA A 82 7.65 13.10 11.68
N ARG A 83 8.79 12.69 12.23
CA ARG A 83 8.96 12.39 13.64
C ARG A 83 10.19 13.13 14.13
N VAL A 84 10.00 14.03 15.09
CA VAL A 84 11.11 14.70 15.75
C VAL A 84 11.78 13.71 16.70
N ILE A 85 13.12 13.62 16.63
CA ILE A 85 13.93 12.83 17.54
C ILE A 85 14.79 13.84 18.30
N GLU A 86 14.51 14.04 19.58
CA GLU A 86 15.36 14.89 20.42
C GLU A 86 16.72 14.19 20.64
N PRO A 87 17.85 14.88 20.43
CA PRO A 87 19.15 14.34 20.74
C PRO A 87 19.29 14.14 22.27
N LYS A 88 19.94 13.05 22.66
CA LYS A 88 20.29 12.76 24.07
C LYS A 88 21.47 13.61 24.54
#